data_AF-A0AAZ3SNN3-F1
#
_entry.id   AF-A0AAZ3SNN3-F1
#
_cell.length_a   1.000
_cell.length_b   1.000
_cell.length_c   1.000
_cell.angle_alpha   90.00
_cell.angle_beta   90.00
_cell.angle_gamma   90.00
#
_symmetry.space_group_name_H-M   'P 1'
#
loop_
_entity.id
_entity.type
_entity.pdbx_description
1 polymer ?
#
loop_
_entity_poly.entity_id
_entity_poly.type
_entity_poly.pdbx_seq_one_letter_code
_entity_poly.pdbx_strand_id
1 'polypeptide(L)'
;MATFLEASWHEGVCVEYQESIHRTDPREKLLEVVKVIRRATAKVVVLFLTLGELIPLMNEMALEGDPGLQWVGSEAWITARLLTENKAYGFLRGAVGFAIRNARLDGLEGFLQKVHPFQAPDNTLLREFWETVFKCSFEGGSSTLCLGTESLAKLKNQYTDMSELRIPNKVYTAVYAIAHALHNLLTDLKNDTDSGKRPVYTPQQSLSVSLSLCVSVCVSLAPSPSLSLSPS
;
A
#
# COMPACT_ATOMS: atom_id res chain seq x y z
N MET A 1 6.22 -16.27 -3.60
CA MET A 1 7.46 -17.09 -3.60
C MET A 1 7.38 -18.24 -4.61
N ALA A 2 6.45 -19.20 -4.48
CA ALA A 2 6.37 -20.36 -5.38
C ALA A 2 6.40 -20.01 -6.89
N THR A 3 5.55 -19.08 -7.34
CA THR A 3 5.51 -18.63 -8.74
C THR A 3 6.82 -18.02 -9.23
N PHE A 4 7.57 -17.33 -8.35
CA PHE A 4 8.87 -16.75 -8.71
C PHE A 4 9.92 -17.84 -8.91
N LEU A 5 9.92 -18.88 -8.07
CA LEU A 5 10.85 -20.00 -8.21
C LEU A 5 10.59 -20.79 -9.50
N GLU A 6 9.32 -21.03 -9.81
CA GLU A 6 8.89 -21.67 -11.06
C GLU A 6 9.34 -20.85 -12.28
N ALA A 7 9.05 -19.56 -12.31
CA ALA A 7 9.49 -18.68 -13.39
C ALA A 7 11.03 -18.62 -13.49
N SER A 8 11.74 -18.54 -12.36
CA SER A 8 13.20 -18.52 -12.32
C SER A 8 13.80 -19.77 -12.94
N TRP A 9 13.23 -20.94 -12.64
CA TRP A 9 13.64 -22.21 -13.24
C TRP A 9 13.49 -22.20 -14.77
N HIS A 10 12.37 -21.69 -15.27
CA HIS A 10 12.11 -21.58 -16.72
C HIS A 10 13.06 -20.60 -17.43
N GLU A 11 13.51 -19.55 -16.74
CA GLU A 11 14.47 -18.56 -17.25
C GLU A 11 15.94 -18.96 -17.01
N GLY A 12 16.21 -20.16 -16.48
CA GLY A 12 17.57 -20.64 -16.20
C GLY A 12 18.27 -19.93 -15.04
N VAL A 13 17.50 -19.31 -14.14
CA VAL A 13 18.00 -18.62 -12.94
C VAL A 13 18.04 -19.58 -11.75
N CYS A 14 19.22 -19.77 -11.17
CA CYS A 14 19.40 -20.57 -9.96
C CYS A 14 19.19 -19.74 -8.69
N VAL A 15 18.48 -20.30 -7.72
CA VAL A 15 18.26 -19.69 -6.39
C VAL A 15 19.15 -20.39 -5.37
N GLU A 16 20.11 -19.65 -4.80
CA GLU A 16 21.09 -20.19 -3.84
C GLU A 16 20.47 -20.50 -2.47
N TYR A 17 19.56 -19.65 -2.01
CA TYR A 17 18.87 -19.82 -0.73
C TYR A 17 17.47 -19.21 -0.77
N GLN A 18 16.63 -19.67 0.15
CA GLN A 18 15.30 -19.14 0.40
C GLN A 18 15.07 -19.11 1.91
N GLU A 19 14.69 -17.95 2.41
CA GLU A 19 14.33 -17.75 3.82
C GLU A 19 12.91 -17.19 3.93
N SER A 20 12.26 -17.49 5.04
CA SER A 20 10.97 -16.90 5.43
C SER A 20 11.14 -16.18 6.77
N ILE A 21 10.53 -15.00 6.87
CA ILE A 21 10.47 -14.22 8.11
C ILE A 21 9.04 -13.76 8.37
N HIS A 22 8.71 -13.59 9.64
CA HIS A 22 7.48 -12.99 10.12
C HIS A 22 7.80 -11.81 11.05
N ARG A 23 6.88 -10.85 11.12
CA ARG A 23 7.01 -9.66 11.98
C ARG A 23 7.22 -10.00 13.46
N THR A 24 6.69 -11.13 13.92
CA THR A 24 6.76 -11.60 15.30
C THR A 24 7.90 -12.57 15.56
N ASP A 25 8.76 -12.82 14.57
CA ASP A 25 9.89 -13.72 14.75
C ASP A 25 10.86 -13.18 15.80
N PRO A 26 11.45 -14.07 16.60
CA PRO A 26 12.44 -13.68 17.59
C PRO A 26 13.69 -13.13 16.89
N ARG A 27 14.44 -12.29 17.61
CA ARG A 27 15.65 -11.65 17.09
C ARG A 27 16.67 -12.67 16.57
N GLU A 28 16.76 -13.82 17.24
CA GLU A 28 17.66 -14.91 16.87
C GLU A 28 17.39 -15.42 15.45
N LYS A 29 16.12 -15.58 15.07
CA LYS A 29 15.74 -16.00 13.71
C LYS A 29 16.09 -14.95 12.67
N LEU A 30 15.90 -13.66 12.98
CA LEU A 30 16.31 -12.57 12.09
C LEU A 30 17.83 -12.58 11.86
N LEU A 31 18.61 -12.76 12.92
CA LEU A 31 20.08 -12.84 12.85
C LEU A 31 20.55 -14.07 12.05
N GLU A 32 19.84 -15.19 12.10
CA GLU A 32 20.13 -16.34 11.23
C GLU A 32 19.95 -15.98 9.75
N VAL A 33 18.85 -15.30 9.40
CA VAL A 33 18.61 -14.86 8.02
C VAL A 33 19.66 -13.85 7.57
N VAL A 34 20.03 -12.88 8.42
CA VAL A 34 21.13 -11.94 8.14
C VAL A 34 22.43 -12.69 7.84
N LYS A 35 22.78 -13.71 8.64
CA LYS A 35 23.97 -14.54 8.42
C LYS A 35 23.91 -15.31 7.10
N VAL A 36 22.75 -15.84 6.72
CA VAL A 36 22.55 -16.52 5.42
C VAL A 36 22.82 -15.54 4.28
N ILE A 37 22.18 -14.36 4.31
CA ILE A 37 22.35 -13.31 3.29
C ILE A 37 23.82 -12.89 3.15
N ARG A 38 24.53 -12.71 4.28
CA ARG A 38 25.94 -12.28 4.30
C ARG A 38 26.92 -13.33 3.79
N ARG A 39 26.65 -14.61 4.05
CA ARG A 39 27.54 -15.73 3.66
C ARG A 39 27.30 -16.19 2.23
N ALA A 40 26.12 -15.93 1.69
CA ALA A 40 25.74 -16.29 0.34
C ALA A 40 26.66 -15.64 -0.70
N THR A 41 26.83 -16.32 -1.84
CA THR A 41 27.62 -15.83 -2.96
C THR A 41 26.82 -14.94 -3.92
N ALA A 42 25.49 -15.08 -3.91
CA ALA A 42 24.56 -14.28 -4.68
C ALA A 42 24.69 -12.78 -4.37
N LYS A 43 24.70 -11.96 -5.42
CA LYS A 43 24.73 -10.49 -5.33
C LYS A 43 23.37 -9.83 -5.43
N VAL A 44 22.34 -10.59 -5.79
CA VAL A 44 20.97 -10.12 -5.93
C VAL A 44 20.11 -10.81 -4.88
N VAL A 45 19.33 -10.02 -4.14
CA VAL A 45 18.39 -10.54 -3.12
C VAL A 45 16.98 -10.06 -3.45
N VAL A 46 16.07 -11.02 -3.66
CA VAL A 46 14.67 -10.75 -3.96
C VAL A 46 13.84 -10.88 -2.69
N LEU A 47 13.14 -9.80 -2.32
CA LEU A 47 12.37 -9.72 -1.07
C LEU A 47 10.88 -9.58 -1.37
N PHE A 48 10.15 -10.70 -1.25
CA PHE A 48 8.69 -10.74 -1.25
C PHE A 48 8.16 -10.61 0.17
N LEU A 49 8.15 -9.39 0.69
CA LEU A 49 7.77 -9.09 2.07
C LEU A 49 6.82 -7.89 2.11
N THR A 50 6.01 -7.80 3.16
CA THR A 50 5.33 -6.54 3.49
C THR A 50 6.29 -5.59 4.20
N LEU A 51 6.00 -4.28 4.17
CA LEU A 51 6.84 -3.29 4.88
C LEU A 51 6.99 -3.62 6.37
N GLY A 52 5.95 -4.15 7.02
CA GLY A 52 5.98 -4.50 8.44
C GLY A 52 6.90 -5.68 8.78
N GLU A 53 7.07 -6.64 7.88
CA GLU A 53 8.00 -7.77 8.04
C GLU A 53 9.43 -7.37 7.68
N LEU A 54 9.59 -6.45 6.74
CA LEU A 54 10.89 -5.99 6.28
C LEU A 54 11.64 -5.16 7.33
N ILE A 55 10.95 -4.26 8.04
CA ILE A 55 11.58 -3.32 8.98
C ILE A 55 12.44 -4.02 10.05
N PRO A 56 11.96 -5.05 10.77
CA PRO A 56 12.78 -5.78 11.74
C PRO A 56 14.07 -6.36 11.15
N LEU A 57 14.00 -6.96 9.96
CA LEU A 57 15.18 -7.48 9.26
C LEU A 57 16.15 -6.36 8.87
N MET A 58 15.63 -5.25 8.33
CA MET A 58 16.47 -4.11 7.94
C MET A 58 17.15 -3.45 9.13
N ASN A 59 16.53 -3.45 10.31
CA ASN A 59 17.15 -2.98 11.55
C ASN A 59 18.39 -3.81 11.91
N GLU A 60 18.29 -5.15 11.89
CA GLU A 60 19.44 -6.01 12.19
C GLU A 60 20.52 -5.90 11.10
N MET A 61 20.12 -5.85 9.82
CA MET A 61 21.07 -5.65 8.70
C MET A 61 21.85 -4.33 8.85
N ALA A 62 21.17 -3.24 9.24
CA ALA A 62 21.79 -1.92 9.41
C ALA A 62 22.87 -1.89 10.49
N LEU A 63 22.77 -2.74 11.52
CA LEU A 63 23.79 -2.86 12.57
C LEU A 63 25.10 -3.48 12.07
N GLU A 64 25.03 -4.29 11.02
CA GLU A 64 26.20 -4.95 10.42
C GLU A 64 26.82 -4.16 9.25
N GLY A 65 26.22 -3.05 8.83
CA GLY A 65 26.70 -2.19 7.75
C GLY A 65 26.20 -2.59 6.35
N ASP A 66 26.76 -2.00 5.30
CA ASP A 66 26.31 -2.23 3.91
C ASP A 66 26.80 -3.61 3.39
N PRO A 67 25.92 -4.52 2.94
CA PRO A 67 26.32 -5.78 2.33
C PRO A 67 26.73 -5.68 0.85
N GLY A 68 26.54 -4.53 0.19
CA GLY A 68 26.88 -4.35 -1.23
C GLY A 68 26.03 -5.22 -2.16
N LEU A 69 24.74 -5.38 -1.84
CA LEU A 69 23.80 -6.23 -2.57
C LEU A 69 22.86 -5.41 -3.45
N GLN A 70 22.47 -5.97 -4.60
CA GLN A 70 21.36 -5.46 -5.38
C GLN A 70 20.05 -6.00 -4.80
N TRP A 71 19.23 -5.11 -4.27
CA TRP A 71 17.92 -5.46 -3.73
C TRP A 71 16.85 -5.43 -4.82
N VAL A 72 16.02 -6.45 -4.84
CA VAL A 72 14.82 -6.51 -5.67
C VAL A 72 13.60 -6.58 -4.77
N GLY A 73 12.78 -5.54 -4.78
CA GLY A 73 11.64 -5.40 -3.88
C GLY A 73 10.29 -5.70 -4.49
N SER A 74 9.42 -6.30 -3.69
CA SER A 74 7.99 -6.39 -4.00
C SER A 74 7.30 -5.03 -3.87
N GLU A 75 6.15 -4.93 -4.51
CA GLU A 75 5.29 -3.74 -4.52
C GLU A 75 4.97 -3.21 -3.13
N ALA A 76 4.80 -4.10 -2.16
CA ALA A 76 4.41 -3.76 -0.79
C ALA A 76 5.43 -2.89 -0.01
N TRP A 77 6.67 -2.72 -0.48
CA TRP A 77 7.67 -1.93 0.23
C TRP A 77 8.58 -1.08 -0.66
N ILE A 78 8.70 -1.38 -1.95
CA ILE A 78 9.70 -0.72 -2.82
C ILE A 78 9.53 0.81 -2.90
N THR A 79 8.30 1.32 -2.74
CA THR A 79 8.00 2.76 -2.73
C THR A 79 7.85 3.34 -1.33
N ALA A 80 8.20 2.60 -0.27
CA ALA A 80 8.00 3.04 1.10
C ALA A 80 9.01 4.15 1.48
N ARG A 81 8.50 5.37 1.68
CA ARG A 81 9.31 6.54 2.06
C ARG A 81 10.11 6.35 3.33
N LEU A 82 9.54 5.64 4.31
CA LEU A 82 10.20 5.30 5.57
C LEU A 82 11.57 4.64 5.34
N LEU A 83 11.69 3.83 4.27
CA LEU A 83 12.95 3.17 3.95
C LEU A 83 13.97 4.12 3.33
N THR A 84 13.51 5.06 2.49
CA THR A 84 14.38 6.04 1.82
C THR A 84 14.82 7.20 2.70
N GLU A 85 14.00 7.59 3.69
CA GLU A 85 14.29 8.70 4.61
C GLU A 85 15.21 8.29 5.76
N ASN A 86 15.21 7.00 6.12
CA ASN A 86 16.08 6.47 7.15
C ASN A 86 17.49 6.19 6.61
N LYS A 87 18.46 7.02 7.02
CA LYS A 87 19.87 6.89 6.64
C LYS A 87 20.48 5.53 6.98
N ALA A 88 19.99 4.84 8.02
CA ALA A 88 20.46 3.51 8.41
C ALA A 88 20.21 2.46 7.32
N TYR A 89 19.20 2.66 6.47
CA TYR A 89 18.88 1.78 5.35
C TYR A 89 19.50 2.26 4.02
N GLY A 90 20.57 3.05 4.09
CA GLY A 90 21.27 3.57 2.90
C GLY A 90 21.73 2.47 1.93
N PHE A 91 21.95 1.25 2.43
CA PHE A 91 22.29 0.07 1.64
C PHE A 91 21.16 -0.40 0.70
N LEU A 92 19.93 0.09 0.86
CA LEU A 92 18.82 -0.15 -0.07
C LEU A 92 18.84 0.82 -1.27
N ARG A 93 19.76 1.80 -1.31
CA ARG A 93 19.86 2.73 -2.43
C ARG A 93 20.15 1.97 -3.73
N GLY A 94 19.35 2.25 -4.77
CA GLY A 94 19.43 1.54 -6.04
C GLY A 94 18.61 0.25 -6.08
N ALA A 95 17.81 -0.04 -5.05
CA ALA A 95 16.83 -1.13 -5.11
C ALA A 95 15.90 -0.96 -6.32
N VAL A 96 15.61 -2.07 -6.99
CA VAL A 96 14.70 -2.14 -8.13
C VAL A 96 13.48 -2.95 -7.72
N GLY A 97 12.31 -2.62 -8.25
CA GLY A 97 11.12 -3.42 -7.96
C GLY A 97 9.92 -2.94 -8.74
N PHE A 98 8.79 -3.55 -8.43
CA PHE A 98 7.53 -3.27 -9.11
C PHE A 98 6.70 -2.32 -8.29
N ALA A 99 6.18 -1.26 -8.89
CA ALA A 99 5.29 -0.34 -8.20
C ALA A 99 4.00 -0.16 -8.99
N ILE A 100 2.86 -0.07 -8.29
CA ILE A 100 1.58 0.29 -8.90
C ILE A 100 1.71 1.68 -9.54
N ARG A 101 1.06 1.92 -10.68
CA ARG A 101 1.10 3.26 -11.30
C ARG A 101 0.60 4.32 -10.33
N ASN A 102 1.38 5.40 -10.23
CA ASN A 102 0.95 6.58 -9.51
C ASN A 102 -0.20 7.26 -10.26
N ALA A 103 -1.02 8.01 -9.54
CA ALA A 103 -2.15 8.73 -10.10
C ALA A 103 -2.26 10.11 -9.46
N ARG A 104 -3.01 10.98 -10.12
CA ARG A 104 -3.40 12.27 -9.58
C ARG A 104 -4.86 12.21 -9.17
N LEU A 105 -5.15 12.59 -7.93
CA LEU A 105 -6.51 12.64 -7.39
C LEU A 105 -6.88 14.09 -7.12
N ASP A 106 -7.54 14.71 -8.10
CA ASP A 106 -7.90 16.12 -8.00
C ASP A 106 -8.89 16.35 -6.84
N GLY A 107 -8.64 17.41 -6.07
CA GLY A 107 -9.43 17.75 -4.88
C GLY A 107 -9.07 16.96 -3.61
N LEU A 108 -8.30 15.87 -3.71
CA LEU A 108 -7.92 15.08 -2.53
C LEU A 108 -7.07 15.89 -1.54
N GLU A 109 -6.11 16.69 -2.03
CA GLU A 109 -5.29 17.54 -1.17
C GLU A 109 -6.14 18.48 -0.32
N GLY A 110 -7.05 19.20 -0.98
CA GLY A 110 -7.97 20.12 -0.30
C GLY A 110 -8.96 19.41 0.62
N PHE A 111 -9.28 18.13 0.38
CA PHE A 111 -10.08 17.32 1.28
C PHE A 111 -9.29 16.95 2.54
N LEU A 112 -8.07 16.40 2.39
CA LEU A 112 -7.21 16.00 3.50
C LEU A 112 -6.86 17.18 4.42
N GLN A 113 -6.64 18.37 3.85
CA GLN A 113 -6.33 19.57 4.63
C GLN A 113 -7.51 20.11 5.47
N LYS A 114 -8.75 19.70 5.17
CA LYS A 114 -9.97 20.13 5.87
C LYS A 114 -10.40 19.18 6.98
N VAL A 115 -9.73 18.05 7.14
CA VAL A 115 -10.03 17.09 8.19
C VAL A 115 -9.81 17.75 9.56
N HIS A 116 -10.76 17.57 10.48
CA HIS A 116 -10.73 18.26 11.77
C HIS A 116 -11.39 17.41 12.90
N PRO A 117 -10.78 17.29 14.09
CA PRO A 117 -11.26 16.41 15.17
C PRO A 117 -12.70 16.71 15.61
N PHE A 118 -13.10 17.98 15.64
CA PHE A 118 -14.49 18.37 15.99
C PHE A 118 -15.56 18.07 14.93
N GLN A 119 -15.21 17.62 13.72
CA GLN A 119 -16.21 17.20 12.72
C GLN A 119 -16.92 15.90 13.11
N ALA A 120 -16.24 15.04 13.86
CA ALA A 120 -16.77 13.80 14.38
C ALA A 120 -16.17 13.54 15.78
N PRO A 121 -16.72 14.19 16.84
CA PRO A 121 -16.16 14.11 18.19
C PRO A 121 -16.07 12.68 18.75
N ASP A 122 -16.99 11.80 18.33
CA ASP A 122 -17.02 10.38 18.73
C ASP A 122 -16.01 9.52 17.95
N ASN A 123 -15.34 10.07 16.94
CA ASN A 123 -14.34 9.36 16.16
C ASN A 123 -12.97 9.44 16.85
N THR A 124 -12.66 8.41 17.63
CA THR A 124 -11.40 8.31 18.38
C THR A 124 -10.17 8.34 17.48
N LEU A 125 -10.23 7.74 16.28
CA LEU A 125 -9.12 7.73 15.33
C LEU A 125 -8.78 9.13 14.83
N LEU A 126 -9.79 9.99 14.67
CA LEU A 126 -9.58 11.36 14.19
C LEU A 126 -8.90 12.22 15.25
N ARG A 127 -9.27 12.01 16.52
CA ARG A 127 -8.62 12.62 17.68
C ARG A 127 -7.17 12.16 17.80
N GLU A 128 -6.94 10.84 17.81
CA GLU A 128 -5.59 10.25 17.89
C GLU A 128 -4.69 10.70 16.73
N PHE A 129 -5.25 10.77 15.52
CA PHE A 129 -4.56 11.31 14.35
C PHE A 129 -4.09 12.74 14.61
N TRP A 130 -4.99 13.62 15.06
CA TRP A 130 -4.68 15.03 15.33
C TRP A 130 -3.59 15.19 16.40
N GLU A 131 -3.74 14.47 17.52
CA GLU A 131 -2.77 14.44 18.60
C GLU A 131 -1.39 13.94 18.13
N THR A 132 -1.37 12.91 17.28
CA THR A 132 -0.13 12.34 16.73
C THR A 132 0.58 13.30 15.79
N VAL A 133 -0.14 13.91 14.83
CA VAL A 133 0.50 14.77 13.82
C VAL A 133 0.98 16.10 14.39
N PHE A 134 0.30 16.63 15.40
CA PHE A 134 0.69 17.88 16.07
C PHE A 134 1.49 17.66 17.36
N LYS A 135 1.67 16.41 17.81
CA LYS A 135 2.37 16.04 19.05
C LYS A 135 1.79 16.80 20.26
N CYS A 136 0.48 16.80 20.39
CA CYS A 136 -0.28 17.46 21.47
C CYS A 136 -1.31 16.50 22.07
N SER A 137 -1.98 16.89 23.15
CA SER A 137 -3.09 16.11 23.74
C SER A 137 -4.29 16.98 24.07
N PHE A 138 -5.50 16.43 23.90
CA PHE A 138 -6.77 17.05 24.30
C PHE A 138 -7.12 16.78 25.77
N GLU A 139 -6.79 15.59 26.29
CA GLU A 139 -7.20 15.14 27.64
C GLU A 139 -6.16 15.47 28.74
N GLY A 140 -5.01 16.06 28.35
CA GLY A 140 -3.92 16.40 29.27
C GLY A 140 -3.00 15.20 29.53
N GLY A 141 -1.68 15.45 29.55
CA GLY A 141 -0.65 14.40 29.69
C GLY A 141 0.59 14.62 28.83
N SER A 142 0.50 15.47 27.80
CA SER A 142 1.62 16.05 27.06
C SER A 142 2.00 17.43 27.64
N SER A 143 3.21 17.92 27.33
CA SER A 143 3.59 19.31 27.59
C SER A 143 2.79 20.33 26.77
N THR A 144 2.08 19.90 25.72
CA THR A 144 1.34 20.73 24.77
C THR A 144 -0.13 20.31 24.66
N LEU A 145 -1.04 21.27 24.85
CA LEU A 145 -2.48 21.07 24.67
C LEU A 145 -2.86 21.26 23.19
N CYS A 146 -3.70 20.39 22.64
CA CYS A 146 -4.28 20.62 21.31
C CYS A 146 -5.37 21.69 21.40
N LEU A 147 -5.30 22.70 20.53
CA LEU A 147 -6.28 23.79 20.45
C LEU A 147 -7.38 23.52 19.42
N GLY A 148 -7.10 22.64 18.45
CA GLY A 148 -7.96 22.47 17.27
C GLY A 148 -7.86 23.63 16.28
N THR A 149 -6.88 24.52 16.43
CA THR A 149 -6.62 25.62 15.49
C THR A 149 -5.37 25.37 14.65
N GLU A 150 -4.71 24.24 14.87
CA GLU A 150 -3.56 23.80 14.11
C GLU A 150 -3.95 23.53 12.64
N SER A 151 -3.00 23.71 11.72
CA SER A 151 -3.28 23.65 10.28
C SER A 151 -2.54 22.49 9.62
N LEU A 152 -3.32 21.52 9.11
CA LEU A 152 -2.78 20.40 8.33
C LEU A 152 -2.06 20.87 7.07
N ALA A 153 -2.51 21.97 6.43
CA ALA A 153 -1.89 22.51 5.22
C ALA A 153 -0.42 22.94 5.40
N LYS A 154 0.03 23.18 6.63
CA LYS A 154 1.43 23.54 6.94
C LYS A 154 2.30 22.31 7.22
N LEU A 155 1.72 21.13 7.36
CA LEU A 155 2.46 19.91 7.68
C LEU A 155 3.08 19.30 6.42
N LYS A 156 4.30 18.82 6.57
CA LYS A 156 4.99 17.98 5.59
C LYS A 156 5.17 16.60 6.19
N ASN A 157 4.23 15.70 5.94
CA ASN A 157 4.27 14.32 6.42
C ASN A 157 3.65 13.38 5.38
N GLN A 158 3.61 12.08 5.67
CA GLN A 158 3.05 11.07 4.76
C GLN A 158 1.54 11.24 4.50
N TYR A 159 0.82 11.97 5.35
CA TYR A 159 -0.61 12.20 5.18
C TYR A 159 -0.90 13.34 4.20
N THR A 160 -0.15 14.45 4.28
CA THR A 160 -0.33 15.63 3.41
C THR A 160 0.44 15.55 2.10
N ASP A 161 1.31 14.54 1.97
CA ASP A 161 2.09 14.33 0.76
C ASP A 161 1.25 13.72 -0.37
N MET A 162 1.17 14.46 -1.47
CA MET A 162 0.41 14.09 -2.66
C MET A 162 1.25 13.49 -3.78
N SER A 163 2.56 13.27 -3.54
CA SER A 163 3.46 12.77 -4.59
C SER A 163 3.32 11.28 -4.86
N GLU A 164 2.85 10.47 -3.91
CA GLU A 164 2.78 9.00 -4.03
C GLU A 164 1.37 8.49 -3.70
N LEU A 165 0.45 8.63 -4.64
CA LEU A 165 -0.97 8.28 -4.50
C LEU A 165 -1.32 6.92 -5.11
N ARG A 166 -0.38 5.96 -5.08
CA ARG A 166 -0.58 4.62 -5.68
C ARG A 166 -1.69 3.83 -4.98
N ILE A 167 -1.50 3.54 -3.68
CA ILE A 167 -2.49 2.84 -2.86
C ILE A 167 -3.77 3.68 -2.64
N PRO A 168 -3.68 4.99 -2.33
CA PRO A 168 -4.87 5.85 -2.27
C PRO A 168 -5.72 5.81 -3.54
N ASN A 169 -5.11 5.79 -4.72
CA ASN A 169 -5.84 5.68 -5.99
C ASN A 169 -6.54 4.33 -6.15
N LYS A 170 -5.95 3.23 -5.65
CA LYS A 170 -6.63 1.93 -5.66
C LYS A 170 -7.86 1.91 -4.75
N VAL A 171 -7.80 2.56 -3.59
CA VAL A 171 -8.97 2.74 -2.71
C VAL A 171 -10.04 3.60 -3.41
N TYR A 172 -9.64 4.73 -3.99
CA TYR A 172 -10.54 5.60 -4.76
C TYR A 172 -11.23 4.84 -5.89
N THR A 173 -10.47 4.08 -6.69
CA THR A 173 -10.99 3.31 -7.82
C THR A 173 -11.94 2.20 -7.35
N ALA A 174 -11.65 1.55 -6.23
CA ALA A 174 -12.53 0.52 -5.66
C ALA A 174 -13.89 1.10 -5.25
N VAL A 175 -13.90 2.25 -4.58
CA VAL A 175 -15.14 2.96 -4.20
C VAL A 175 -15.91 3.40 -5.45
N TYR A 176 -15.22 3.93 -6.47
CA TYR A 176 -15.84 4.30 -7.74
C TYR A 176 -16.45 3.10 -8.47
N ALA A 177 -15.77 1.96 -8.48
CA ALA A 177 -16.30 0.74 -9.09
C ALA A 177 -17.61 0.30 -8.42
N ILE A 178 -17.68 0.38 -7.08
CA ILE A 178 -18.91 0.09 -6.34
C ILE A 178 -20.01 1.09 -6.68
N ALA A 179 -19.70 2.38 -6.68
CA ALA A 179 -20.65 3.44 -7.01
C ALA A 179 -21.22 3.28 -8.43
N HIS A 180 -20.38 2.96 -9.42
CA HIS A 180 -20.81 2.71 -10.79
C HIS A 180 -21.72 1.48 -10.91
N ALA A 181 -21.39 0.38 -10.22
CA ALA A 181 -22.23 -0.80 -10.24
C ALA A 181 -23.62 -0.52 -9.64
N LEU A 182 -23.68 0.19 -8.51
CA LEU A 182 -24.95 0.60 -7.89
C LEU A 182 -25.73 1.57 -8.77
N HIS A 183 -25.05 2.52 -9.41
CA HIS A 183 -25.69 3.46 -10.32
C HIS A 183 -26.36 2.73 -11.48
N ASN A 184 -25.64 1.81 -12.13
CA ASN A 184 -26.17 1.03 -13.25
C ASN A 184 -27.40 0.19 -12.85
N LEU A 185 -27.35 -0.45 -11.67
CA LEU A 185 -28.50 -1.20 -11.16
C LEU A 185 -29.72 -0.28 -10.94
N LEU A 186 -29.51 0.89 -10.36
CA LEU A 186 -30.61 1.86 -10.12
C LEU A 186 -31.16 2.45 -11.43
N THR A 187 -30.31 2.69 -12.43
CA THR A 187 -30.78 3.16 -13.74
C THR A 187 -31.60 2.09 -14.46
N ASP A 188 -31.18 0.82 -14.38
CA ASP A 188 -31.92 -0.29 -14.98
C ASP A 188 -33.29 -0.46 -14.31
N LEU A 189 -33.32 -0.41 -12.96
CA LEU A 189 -34.57 -0.44 -12.19
C LEU A 189 -35.53 0.67 -12.60
N LYS A 190 -35.02 1.90 -12.78
CA LYS A 190 -35.84 3.05 -13.14
C LYS A 190 -36.43 2.90 -14.55
N ASN A 191 -35.63 2.44 -15.50
CA ASN A 191 -36.07 2.19 -16.87
C ASN A 191 -37.15 1.10 -16.94
N ASP A 192 -37.08 0.10 -16.05
CA ASP A 192 -38.06 -0.99 -16.03
C ASP A 192 -39.39 -0.60 -15.35
N THR A 193 -39.36 0.30 -14.35
CA THR A 193 -40.59 0.84 -13.74
C THR A 193 -41.44 1.67 -14.70
N ASP A 194 -40.87 2.27 -15.75
CA ASP A 194 -41.62 2.97 -16.81
C ASP A 194 -42.35 1.99 -17.75
N SER A 195 -42.01 0.69 -17.69
CA SER A 195 -42.65 -0.39 -18.47
C SER A 195 -43.74 -1.14 -17.70
N GLY A 196 -44.03 -0.76 -16.46
CA GLY A 196 -45.06 -1.39 -15.61
C GLY A 196 -44.66 -2.75 -15.01
N LYS A 197 -43.40 -3.19 -15.16
CA LYS A 197 -42.87 -4.41 -14.54
C LYS A 197 -41.82 -4.03 -13.50
N ARG A 198 -42.01 -4.44 -12.24
CA ARG A 198 -40.90 -4.40 -11.26
C ARG A 198 -39.97 -5.56 -11.58
N PRO A 199 -38.68 -5.34 -11.88
CA PRO A 199 -37.72 -6.41 -11.99
C PRO A 199 -37.53 -7.05 -10.62
N VAL A 200 -37.92 -8.32 -10.51
CA VAL A 200 -37.60 -9.16 -9.36
C VAL A 200 -36.23 -9.75 -9.65
N TYR A 201 -35.19 -9.19 -9.03
CA TYR A 201 -33.85 -9.79 -9.13
C TYR A 201 -33.83 -11.14 -8.44
N THR A 202 -33.49 -12.17 -9.21
CA THR A 202 -33.25 -13.50 -8.65
C THR A 202 -31.90 -13.50 -7.90
N PRO A 203 -31.71 -14.40 -6.92
CA PRO A 203 -30.41 -14.55 -6.23
C PRO A 203 -29.23 -14.69 -7.21
N GLN A 204 -29.43 -15.31 -8.38
CA GLN A 204 -28.42 -15.44 -9.43
C GLN A 204 -28.03 -14.12 -10.09
N GLN A 205 -28.97 -13.18 -10.27
CA GLN A 205 -28.68 -11.85 -10.81
C GLN A 205 -28.02 -10.95 -9.76
N SER A 206 -28.38 -11.10 -8.48
CA SER A 206 -27.63 -10.45 -7.39
C SER A 206 -26.19 -10.97 -7.33
N LEU A 207 -26.00 -12.28 -7.49
CA LEU A 207 -24.69 -12.91 -7.64
C LEU A 207 -23.93 -12.40 -8.87
N SER A 208 -24.59 -12.17 -10.02
CA SER A 208 -23.90 -11.65 -11.21
C SER A 208 -23.43 -10.21 -11.03
N VAL A 209 -24.20 -9.37 -10.32
CA VAL A 209 -23.77 -8.01 -9.95
C VAL A 209 -22.61 -8.07 -8.96
N SER A 210 -22.68 -8.95 -7.95
CA SER A 210 -21.57 -9.18 -7.01
C SER A 210 -20.33 -9.74 -7.70
N LEU A 211 -20.47 -10.66 -8.67
CA LEU A 211 -19.38 -11.20 -9.49
C LEU A 211 -18.81 -10.12 -10.41
N SER A 212 -19.64 -9.30 -11.04
CA SER A 212 -19.20 -8.17 -11.86
C SER A 212 -18.45 -7.12 -11.03
N LEU A 213 -18.92 -6.83 -9.80
CA LEU A 213 -18.21 -6.01 -8.83
C LEU A 213 -16.86 -6.61 -8.47
N CYS A 214 -16.81 -7.91 -8.18
CA CYS A 214 -15.58 -8.61 -7.82
C CYS A 214 -14.58 -8.61 -8.99
N VAL A 215 -15.06 -8.85 -10.22
CA VAL A 215 -14.24 -8.80 -11.44
C VAL A 215 -13.79 -7.38 -11.75
N SER A 216 -14.66 -6.37 -11.67
CA SER A 216 -14.27 -4.96 -11.87
C SER A 216 -13.26 -4.50 -10.83
N VAL A 217 -13.41 -4.90 -9.57
CA VAL A 217 -12.44 -4.61 -8.52
C VAL A 217 -11.12 -5.33 -8.81
N CYS A 218 -11.14 -6.63 -9.16
CA CYS A 218 -9.94 -7.37 -9.54
C CYS A 218 -9.24 -6.79 -10.78
N VAL A 219 -9.98 -6.43 -11.84
CA VAL A 219 -9.43 -5.85 -13.07
C VAL A 219 -8.92 -4.43 -12.84
N SER A 220 -9.60 -3.63 -12.02
CA SER A 220 -9.14 -2.29 -11.64
C SER A 220 -7.92 -2.32 -10.72
N LEU A 221 -7.75 -3.40 -9.94
CA LEU A 221 -6.60 -3.64 -9.08
C LEU A 221 -5.43 -4.30 -9.82
N ALA A 222 -5.68 -5.04 -10.90
CA ALA A 222 -4.63 -5.65 -11.70
C ALA A 222 -3.74 -4.57 -12.38
N PRO A 223 -2.41 -4.75 -12.41
CA PRO A 223 -1.55 -3.90 -13.21
C PRO A 223 -1.88 -4.12 -14.70
N SER A 224 -2.25 -3.04 -15.39
CA SER A 224 -2.51 -3.06 -16.83
C SER A 224 -1.24 -3.47 -17.59
N PRO A 225 -1.29 -4.49 -18.48
CA PRO A 225 -0.15 -4.86 -19.30
C PRO A 225 -0.04 -3.86 -20.44
N SER A 226 0.89 -2.91 -20.35
CA SER A 226 1.33 -2.16 -21.52
C SER A 226 2.84 -2.30 -21.63
N LEU A 227 3.27 -3.44 -22.14
CA LEU A 227 4.53 -3.59 -22.87
C LEU A 227 4.27 -3.07 -24.28
N SER A 228 4.62 -1.81 -24.53
CA SER A 228 4.93 -1.32 -25.86
C SER A 228 6.42 -1.03 -25.89
N LEU A 229 7.21 -2.05 -26.25
CA LEU A 229 8.56 -1.84 -26.75
C LEU A 229 8.42 -1.07 -28.08
N SER A 230 8.79 0.21 -28.08
CA SER A 230 9.08 0.94 -29.30
C SER A 230 10.61 0.92 -29.52
N PRO A 231 11.10 0.49 -30.69
CA PRO A 231 12.52 0.47 -30.99
C PRO A 231 12.98 1.86 -31.44
N SER A 232 14.14 2.27 -30.95
CA SER A 232 15.04 3.24 -31.59
C SER A 232 16.43 3.07 -31.03
#